data_AF-A0A668RAX2-F1
#
_entry.id   AF-A0A668RAX2-F1
#
_cell.length_a   1.000
_cell.length_b   1.000
_cell.length_c   1.000
_cell.angle_alpha   90.00
_cell.angle_beta   90.00
_cell.angle_gamma   90.00
#
_symmetry.space_group_name_H-M   'P 1'
#
loop_
_entity.id
_entity.type
_entity.pdbx_description
1 polymer ?
#
loop_
_entity_poly.entity_id
_entity_poly.type
_entity_poly.pdbx_seq_one_letter_code
_entity_poly.pdbx_strand_id
1 'polypeptide(L)'
;MCGGLTKEKQADEAVQNICDMKPHAEQKTGRNFEVFTAKSYKTQVVAGTNYFIKVMFVMHAGSTVETLQSSEVLRIIKYHPEEH
;
A
#
# COMPACT_ATOMS: atom_id res chain seq x y z
N MET A 1 24.86 6.70 -6.47
CA MET A 1 23.93 5.74 -7.11
C MET A 1 22.50 6.17 -6.77
N CYS A 2 21.80 6.79 -7.72
CA CYS A 2 20.40 7.18 -7.53
C CYS A 2 19.50 5.96 -7.78
N GLY A 3 18.53 5.69 -6.90
CA GLY A 3 17.46 4.71 -7.16
C GLY A 3 17.59 3.32 -6.50
N GLY A 4 18.41 3.13 -5.46
CA GLY A 4 18.37 1.88 -4.68
C GLY A 4 17.12 1.81 -3.78
N LEU A 5 16.51 0.63 -3.65
CA LEU A 5 15.49 0.37 -2.64
C LEU A 5 16.12 0.45 -1.24
N THR A 6 15.44 1.10 -0.29
CA THR A 6 15.85 1.04 1.12
C THR A 6 15.65 -0.37 1.67
N LYS A 7 16.26 -0.62 2.84
CA LYS A 7 15.91 -1.77 3.67
C LYS A 7 14.41 -1.73 3.99
N GLU A 8 13.83 -2.91 4.13
CA GLU A 8 12.45 -3.06 4.57
C GLU A 8 12.27 -2.47 5.97
N LYS A 9 11.21 -1.69 6.14
CA LYS A 9 10.80 -1.11 7.41
C LYS A 9 9.38 -1.58 7.72
N GLN A 10 9.06 -1.73 9.00
CA GLN A 10 7.68 -2.00 9.41
C GLN A 10 6.83 -0.76 9.14
N ALA A 11 5.60 -0.97 8.67
CA ALA A 11 4.67 0.13 8.43
C ALA A 11 4.28 0.78 9.76
N ASP A 12 4.39 2.10 9.80
CA ASP A 12 3.94 2.99 10.86
C ASP A 12 2.63 3.68 10.47
N GLU A 13 2.04 4.45 11.38
CA GLU A 13 0.75 5.13 11.17
C GLU A 13 0.76 6.05 9.94
N ALA A 14 1.89 6.71 9.65
CA ALA A 14 2.03 7.53 8.46
C ALA A 14 1.93 6.70 7.17
N VAL A 15 2.54 5.51 7.13
CA VAL A 15 2.47 4.59 5.99
C VAL A 15 1.09 3.93 5.89
N GLN A 16 0.44 3.63 7.01
CA GLN A 16 -0.95 3.19 7.03
C GLN A 16 -1.89 4.26 6.48
N ASN A 17 -1.69 5.54 6.82
CA ASN A 17 -2.47 6.66 6.27
C ASN A 17 -2.25 6.85 4.76
N ILE A 18 -1.02 6.65 4.27
CA ILE A 18 -0.75 6.59 2.82
C ILE A 18 -1.53 5.44 2.17
N CYS A 19 -1.72 4.36 2.91
CA CYS A 19 -2.44 3.16 2.52
C CYS A 19 -3.96 3.26 2.74
N ASP A 20 -4.50 4.32 3.36
CA ASP A 20 -5.95 4.55 3.55
C ASP A 20 -6.68 4.91 2.24
N MET A 21 -6.10 4.48 1.12
CA MET A 21 -6.70 4.41 -0.20
C MET A 21 -7.67 3.22 -0.33
N LYS A 22 -8.05 2.58 0.79
CA LYS A 22 -9.02 1.48 0.82
C LYS A 22 -10.23 1.73 -0.09
N PRO A 23 -10.96 2.86 -0.02
CA PRO A 23 -12.08 3.11 -0.93
C PRO A 23 -11.70 3.14 -2.42
N HIS A 24 -10.51 3.67 -2.76
CA HIS A 24 -10.02 3.64 -4.13
C HIS A 24 -9.66 2.22 -4.59
N ALA A 25 -9.11 1.40 -3.70
CA ALA A 25 -8.82 -0.01 -3.98
C ALA A 25 -10.12 -0.81 -4.18
N GLU A 26 -11.14 -0.57 -3.35
CA GLU A 26 -12.46 -1.21 -3.47
C GLU A 26 -13.13 -0.83 -4.78
N GLN A 27 -13.13 0.46 -5.12
CA GLN A 27 -13.67 0.97 -6.38
C GLN A 27 -12.97 0.33 -7.60
N LYS A 28 -11.64 0.20 -7.57
CA LYS A 28 -10.87 -0.34 -8.69
C LYS A 28 -11.04 -1.86 -8.86
N THR A 29 -11.21 -2.58 -7.76
CA THR A 29 -11.31 -4.05 -7.76
C THR A 29 -12.77 -4.55 -7.80
N GLY A 30 -13.74 -3.68 -7.53
CA GLY A 30 -15.16 -4.02 -7.41
C GLY A 30 -15.47 -4.92 -6.22
N ARG A 31 -14.61 -4.91 -5.19
CA ARG A 31 -14.72 -5.78 -4.01
C ARG A 31 -14.51 -4.97 -2.75
N ASN A 32 -15.19 -5.35 -1.66
CA ASN A 32 -14.97 -4.75 -0.35
C ASN A 32 -13.86 -5.49 0.38
N PHE A 33 -12.96 -4.73 1.01
CA PHE A 33 -11.96 -5.26 1.92
C PHE A 33 -12.47 -5.07 3.34
N GLU A 34 -12.39 -6.09 4.19
CA GLU A 34 -12.67 -5.93 5.62
C GLU A 34 -11.45 -5.32 6.31
N VAL A 35 -10.30 -5.97 6.13
CA VAL A 35 -9.00 -5.56 6.65
C VAL A 35 -8.18 -4.98 5.50
N PHE A 36 -7.51 -3.86 5.73
CA PHE A 36 -6.55 -3.26 4.80
C PHE A 36 -5.39 -2.64 5.59
N THR A 37 -4.37 -3.44 5.88
CA THR A 37 -3.29 -3.07 6.81
C THR A 37 -1.94 -3.11 6.12
N ALA A 38 -1.22 -1.99 6.14
CA ALA A 38 0.18 -1.93 5.75
C ALA A 38 1.02 -2.72 6.77
N LYS A 39 1.87 -3.63 6.29
CA LYS A 39 2.75 -4.46 7.13
C LYS A 39 4.20 -4.00 7.08
N SER A 40 4.71 -3.79 5.88
CA SER A 40 6.06 -3.33 5.65
C SER A 40 6.12 -2.41 4.45
N TYR A 41 7.19 -1.61 4.36
CA TYR A 41 7.45 -0.79 3.20
C TYR A 41 8.93 -0.67 2.89
N LYS A 42 9.21 -0.36 1.62
CA LYS A 42 10.52 0.08 1.12
C LYS A 42 10.32 1.38 0.37
N THR A 43 11.32 2.25 0.36
CA THR A 43 11.29 3.47 -0.44
C THR A 43 12.39 3.48 -1.49
N GLN A 44 12.19 4.26 -2.54
CA GLN A 44 13.20 4.52 -3.55
C GLN A 44 13.12 5.99 -3.93
N VAL A 45 14.24 6.70 -3.81
CA VAL A 45 14.35 8.12 -4.18
C VAL A 45 14.51 8.22 -5.70
N VAL A 46 13.65 9.03 -6.32
CA VAL A 46 13.61 9.40 -7.76
C VAL A 46 13.36 10.92 -7.87
N ALA A 47 12.75 11.43 -8.94
CA ALA A 47 12.15 12.77 -8.98
C ALA A 47 10.88 12.81 -8.09
N GLY A 48 11.04 12.52 -6.81
CA GLY A 48 9.99 12.13 -5.86
C GLY A 48 10.41 10.92 -5.04
N THR A 49 9.46 10.24 -4.42
CA THR A 49 9.72 9.01 -3.64
C THR A 49 8.71 7.94 -4.01
N ASN A 50 9.20 6.81 -4.52
CA ASN A 50 8.38 5.61 -4.64
C ASN A 50 8.30 4.94 -3.27
N TYR A 51 7.08 4.64 -2.83
CA TYR A 51 6.79 3.79 -1.68
C TYR A 51 6.28 2.44 -2.18
N PHE A 52 6.96 1.37 -1.80
CA PHE A 52 6.56 -0.01 -2.04
C PHE A 52 6.02 -0.56 -0.74
N ILE A 53 4.71 -0.55 -0.56
CA ILE A 53 4.03 -0.91 0.69
C ILE A 53 3.41 -2.28 0.53
N LYS A 54 3.81 -3.24 1.38
CA LYS A 54 3.15 -4.55 1.48
C LYS A 54 1.90 -4.39 2.30
N VAL A 55 0.76 -4.59 1.67
CA VAL A 55 -0.56 -4.47 2.29
C VAL A 55 -1.15 -5.86 2.45
N MET A 56 -1.64 -6.15 3.64
CA MET A 56 -2.41 -7.34 3.94
C MET A 56 -3.89 -6.97 3.92
N PHE A 57 -4.68 -7.77 3.23
CA PHE A 57 -6.11 -7.54 3.15
C PHE A 57 -6.90 -8.83 3.28
N VAL A 58 -8.11 -8.67 3.82
CA VAL A 58 -9.09 -9.73 3.99
C VAL A 58 -10.34 -9.33 3.23
N MET A 59 -10.88 -10.25 2.43
CA MET A 59 -12.06 -10.03 1.62
C MET A 59 -13.03 -11.20 1.80
N HIS A 60 -14.32 -10.93 1.66
CA HIS A 60 -15.35 -11.97 1.62
C HIS A 60 -15.55 -12.46 0.20
N ALA A 61 -15.49 -13.78 0.03
CA ALA A 61 -15.77 -14.43 -1.25
C ALA A 61 -17.27 -14.72 -1.39
N GLY A 62 -18.09 -13.69 -1.61
CA GLY A 62 -19.53 -13.87 -1.87
C GLY A 62 -20.33 -14.42 -0.67
N SER A 63 -21.46 -15.08 -0.96
CA SER A 63 -22.47 -15.49 0.04
C SER A 63 -22.01 -16.55 1.05
N THR A 64 -20.81 -17.12 0.90
CA THR A 64 -20.23 -18.04 1.87
C THR A 64 -19.32 -17.27 2.83
N VAL A 65 -19.33 -17.65 4.12
CA VAL A 65 -18.55 -17.04 5.22
C VAL A 65 -17.03 -17.29 5.10
N GLU A 66 -16.53 -17.56 3.90
CA GLU A 66 -15.12 -17.86 3.65
C GLU A 66 -14.37 -16.55 3.41
N THR A 67 -13.56 -16.16 4.40
CA THR A 67 -12.65 -15.04 4.29
C THR A 67 -11.39 -15.44 3.52
N LEU A 68 -11.09 -14.74 2.43
CA LEU A 68 -9.83 -14.88 1.72
C LEU A 68 -8.84 -13.85 2.24
N GLN A 69 -7.69 -14.33 2.70
CA GLN A 69 -6.58 -13.51 3.15
C GLN A 69 -5.50 -13.48 2.06
N SER A 70 -5.08 -12.29 1.64
CA SER A 70 -4.00 -12.11 0.67
C SER A 70 -3.13 -10.91 1.02
N SER A 71 -1.96 -10.80 0.38
CA SER A 71 -1.09 -9.64 0.51
C SER A 71 -0.50 -9.25 -0.83
N GLU A 72 -0.53 -7.96 -1.14
CA GLU A 72 0.04 -7.40 -2.37
C GLU A 72 0.95 -6.21 -2.05
N VAL A 73 1.86 -5.88 -2.98
CA VAL A 73 2.73 -4.71 -2.87
C VAL A 73 2.16 -3.59 -3.72
N LEU A 74 1.72 -2.51 -3.07
CA LEU A 74 1.32 -1.29 -3.76
C LEU A 74 2.53 -0.39 -3.97
N ARG A 75 2.67 0.14 -5.19
CA ARG A 75 3.64 1.19 -5.52
C ARG A 75 2.93 2.53 -5.58
N ILE A 76 3.28 3.44 -4.67
CA ILE A 76 2.76 4.81 -4.61
C ILE A 76 3.89 5.77 -4.90
N ILE A 77 3.64 6.76 -5.76
CA ILE A 77 4.63 7.78 -6.12
C ILE A 77 4.24 9.08 -5.42
N LYS A 78 5.03 9.48 -4.41
CA LYS A 78 4.88 10.78 -3.79
C LYS A 78 5.83 11.75 -4.49
N TYR A 79 5.26 12.62 -5.34
CA TYR A 79 6.03 13.72 -5.91
C TYR A 79 6.39 14.70 -4.80
N HIS A 80 7.68 15.02 -4.68
CA HIS A 80 8.10 16.23 -3.98
C HIS A 80 8.11 17.32 -5.06
N PRO A 81 7.21 18.30 -5.03
CA PRO A 81 7.42 19.50 -5.83
C PRO A 81 8.75 20.07 -5.34
N GLU A 82 9.71 20.27 -6.25
CA GLU A 82 10.92 21.01 -5.90
C GLU A 82 10.46 22.37 -5.38
N GLU A 83 10.69 22.65 -4.09
CA GLU A 83 10.53 23.99 -3.56
C GLU A 83 11.56 24.84 -4.31
N HIS A 84 11.05 25.66 -5.23
CA HIS A 84 11.84 26.53 -6.09
C HIS A 84 12.25 27.80 -5.36
#